data_AF-A0A654L8H1-F1
#
_entry.id   AF-A0A654L8H1-F1
#
_cell.length_a   1.000
_cell.length_b   1.000
_cell.length_c   1.000
_cell.angle_alpha   90.00
_cell.angle_beta   90.00
_cell.angle_gamma   90.00
#
_symmetry.space_group_name_H-M   'P 1'
#
loop_
_entity.id
_entity.type
_entity.pdbx_description
1 polymer ?
#
loop_
_entity_poly.entity_id
_entity_poly.type
_entity_poly.pdbx_seq_one_letter_code
_entity_poly.pdbx_strand_id
1 'polypeptide(L)'
;MDNYKIKVNDEAESKEAQELFLELGGQWKDSGKVILEYDPSMPFFYLDGEILHKGSSTHNYQVCDRKELTLPQLQDLVVLKRGDVKDATHKNFRTNTPYLKQGENEYYMFNGEWVLSNCPNDLEPINKPQDPALISGAEALDALKAKKEVEYCGEGLNDSWLSAETLPVVYFLTDSFRFRLKPQTIKLELELPKPFEPEEDCHVYILDDGKTDGYRRYSYEVHGDKGNTFIGIWRTEEEIKQVVEQLRKIRGAS
;
A
#
# COMPACT_ATOMS: atom_id res chain seq x y z
N MET A 1 -29.12 -0.85 -1.48
CA MET A 1 -28.12 -1.37 -0.53
C MET A 1 -28.81 -2.40 0.31
N ASP A 2 -28.21 -3.57 0.46
CA ASP A 2 -28.70 -4.58 1.39
C ASP A 2 -28.44 -4.15 2.83
N ASN A 3 -29.18 -4.74 3.77
CA ASN A 3 -29.03 -4.47 5.19
C ASN A 3 -28.19 -5.55 5.86
N TYR A 4 -27.18 -5.13 6.60
CA TYR A 4 -26.18 -6.02 7.19
C TYR A 4 -26.12 -5.88 8.70
N LYS A 5 -25.67 -6.93 9.38
CA LYS A 5 -25.35 -6.90 10.81
C LYS A 5 -24.04 -7.64 11.07
N ILE A 6 -23.29 -7.18 12.06
CA ILE A 6 -22.08 -7.83 12.54
C ILE A 6 -21.96 -7.67 14.05
N LYS A 7 -21.43 -8.68 14.71
CA LYS A 7 -21.00 -8.61 16.10
C LYS A 7 -19.48 -8.49 16.11
N VAL A 8 -18.96 -7.50 16.83
CA VAL A 8 -17.52 -7.33 17.09
C VAL A 8 -17.19 -7.77 18.52
N ASN A 9 -15.94 -8.17 18.76
CA ASN A 9 -15.49 -8.71 20.03
C ASN A 9 -14.55 -7.76 20.78
N ASP A 10 -13.84 -6.88 20.07
CA ASP A 10 -12.87 -5.96 20.64
C ASP A 10 -12.83 -4.61 19.89
N GLU A 11 -11.95 -3.72 20.37
CA GLU A 11 -11.78 -2.38 19.82
C GLU A 11 -11.22 -2.38 18.39
N ALA A 12 -10.34 -3.34 18.06
CA ALA A 12 -9.75 -3.44 16.74
C ALA A 12 -10.79 -3.88 15.71
N GLU A 13 -11.54 -4.94 15.99
CA GLU A 13 -12.66 -5.39 15.16
C GLU A 13 -13.74 -4.31 15.03
N SER A 14 -14.03 -3.58 16.12
CA SER A 14 -14.97 -2.44 16.10
C SER A 14 -14.54 -1.33 15.15
N LYS A 15 -13.26 -0.94 15.22
CA LYS A 15 -12.72 0.12 14.36
C LYS A 15 -12.74 -0.33 12.90
N GLU A 16 -12.27 -1.54 12.63
CA GLU A 16 -12.23 -2.10 11.28
C GLU A 16 -13.63 -2.24 10.67
N ALA A 17 -14.59 -2.81 11.41
CA ALA A 17 -15.96 -2.95 10.93
C ALA A 17 -16.59 -1.59 10.59
N GLN A 18 -16.35 -0.57 11.42
CA GLN A 18 -16.81 0.80 11.14
C GLN A 18 -16.19 1.35 9.85
N GLU A 19 -14.87 1.28 9.70
CA GLU A 19 -14.16 1.73 8.49
C GLU A 19 -14.72 1.06 7.23
N LEU A 20 -14.91 -0.25 7.27
CA LEU A 20 -15.47 -1.03 6.16
C LEU A 20 -16.93 -0.62 5.85
N PHE A 21 -17.77 -0.40 6.86
CA PHE A 21 -19.13 0.08 6.61
C PHE A 21 -19.16 1.50 6.01
N LEU A 22 -18.25 2.38 6.43
CA LEU A 22 -18.12 3.72 5.85
C LEU A 22 -17.68 3.67 4.38
N GLU A 23 -16.78 2.75 4.02
CA GLU A 23 -16.42 2.45 2.62
C GLU A 23 -17.60 1.88 1.82
N LEU A 24 -18.41 1.02 2.46
CA LEU A 24 -19.69 0.58 1.92
C LEU A 24 -20.73 1.71 1.81
N GLY A 25 -20.39 2.94 2.19
CA GLY A 25 -21.23 4.13 2.03
C GLY A 25 -22.13 4.40 3.23
N GLY A 26 -21.96 3.63 4.31
CA GLY A 26 -22.60 3.88 5.58
C GLY A 26 -22.15 5.18 6.22
N GLN A 27 -23.00 5.72 7.08
CA GLN A 27 -22.72 6.87 7.92
C GLN A 27 -23.57 6.85 9.18
N TRP A 28 -23.06 7.43 10.25
CA TRP A 28 -23.83 7.67 11.46
C TRP A 28 -24.86 8.76 11.20
N LYS A 29 -26.10 8.55 11.65
CA LYS A 29 -27.22 9.49 11.43
C LYS A 29 -26.89 10.93 11.86
N ASP A 30 -26.29 11.09 13.04
CA ASP A 30 -26.06 12.40 13.65
C ASP A 30 -24.60 12.88 13.53
N SER A 31 -23.66 11.97 13.25
CA SER A 31 -22.22 12.25 13.28
C SER A 31 -21.53 12.09 11.92
N GLY A 32 -22.22 11.58 10.90
CA GLY A 32 -21.67 11.38 9.57
C GLY A 32 -20.62 10.26 9.52
N LYS A 33 -19.52 10.48 8.79
CA LYS A 33 -18.47 9.47 8.54
C LYS A 33 -17.31 9.61 9.54
N VAL A 34 -17.57 9.23 10.78
CA VAL A 34 -16.59 9.23 11.86
C VAL A 34 -16.47 7.83 12.47
N ILE A 35 -15.30 7.51 13.03
CA ILE A 35 -15.14 6.33 13.86
C ILE A 35 -15.51 6.69 15.28
N LEU A 36 -16.46 5.97 15.85
CA LEU A 36 -16.85 6.10 17.25
C LEU A 36 -15.99 5.18 18.11
N GLU A 37 -15.70 5.63 19.33
CA GLU A 37 -15.01 4.83 20.34
C GLU A 37 -15.75 3.52 20.61
N TYR A 38 -14.98 2.45 20.83
CA TYR A 38 -15.52 1.14 21.12
C TYR A 38 -16.19 1.14 22.50
N ASP A 39 -17.42 0.65 22.54
CA ASP A 39 -18.18 0.42 23.76
C ASP A 39 -18.50 -1.08 23.86
N PRO A 40 -17.86 -1.84 24.77
CA PRO A 40 -18.13 -3.26 24.94
C PRO A 40 -19.58 -3.59 25.29
N SER A 41 -20.36 -2.61 25.79
CA SER A 41 -21.79 -2.78 26.03
C SER A 41 -22.63 -2.71 24.75
N MET A 42 -22.08 -2.20 23.64
CA MET A 42 -22.74 -2.08 22.34
C MET A 42 -21.96 -2.77 21.20
N PRO A 43 -21.74 -4.10 21.26
CA PRO A 43 -20.89 -4.82 20.32
C PRO A 43 -21.55 -5.11 18.96
N PHE A 44 -22.81 -4.71 18.75
CA PHE A 44 -23.56 -5.04 17.55
C PHE A 44 -23.66 -3.83 16.63
N PHE A 45 -23.20 -3.97 15.40
CA PHE A 45 -23.37 -2.96 14.35
C PHE A 45 -24.40 -3.42 13.30
N TYR A 46 -25.18 -2.46 12.81
CA TYR A 46 -26.21 -2.69 11.80
C TYR A 46 -26.13 -1.60 10.73
N LEU A 47 -26.09 -2.00 9.46
CA LEU A 47 -26.23 -1.08 8.33
C LEU A 47 -27.64 -1.21 7.75
N ASP A 48 -28.39 -0.11 7.75
CA ASP A 48 -29.72 -0.01 7.14
C ASP A 48 -29.69 1.01 6.01
N GLY A 49 -29.58 0.51 4.78
CA GLY A 49 -29.27 1.35 3.62
C GLY A 49 -27.93 2.06 3.79
N GLU A 50 -27.96 3.36 4.09
CA GLU A 50 -26.77 4.19 4.33
C GLU A 50 -26.56 4.52 5.82
N ILE A 51 -27.48 4.12 6.71
CA ILE A 51 -27.40 4.50 8.12
C ILE A 51 -26.77 3.37 8.93
N LEU A 52 -25.69 3.70 9.62
CA LEU A 52 -25.01 2.80 10.56
C LEU A 52 -25.58 3.00 11.97
N HIS A 53 -25.88 1.89 12.63
CA HIS A 53 -26.39 1.82 13.99
C HIS A 53 -25.48 0.93 14.84
N LYS A 54 -25.42 1.22 16.14
CA LYS A 54 -24.85 0.33 17.15
C LYS A 54 -25.89 -0.05 18.20
N GLY A 55 -25.74 -1.21 18.83
CA GLY A 55 -26.69 -1.68 19.84
C GLY A 55 -26.11 -2.71 20.80
N SER A 56 -26.82 -2.92 21.91
CA SER A 56 -26.44 -3.76 23.04
C SER A 56 -27.27 -5.03 23.20
N SER A 57 -28.43 -5.11 22.54
CA SER A 57 -29.39 -6.20 22.75
C SER A 57 -29.06 -7.42 21.89
N THR A 58 -28.60 -8.49 22.53
CA THR A 58 -28.41 -9.81 21.90
C THR A 58 -29.69 -10.36 21.30
N HIS A 59 -30.84 -10.13 21.95
CA HIS A 59 -32.13 -10.55 21.43
C HIS A 59 -32.44 -9.84 20.10
N ASN A 60 -32.27 -8.52 20.04
CA ASN A 60 -32.51 -7.74 18.82
C ASN A 60 -31.55 -8.17 17.70
N TYR A 61 -30.29 -8.47 18.05
CA TYR A 61 -29.31 -8.97 17.09
C TYR A 61 -29.77 -10.31 16.47
N GLN A 62 -30.22 -11.25 17.30
CA GLN A 62 -30.66 -12.58 16.84
C GLN A 62 -31.94 -12.54 16.02
N VAL A 63 -32.94 -11.75 16.44
CA VAL A 63 -34.26 -11.72 15.79
C VAL A 63 -34.35 -10.78 14.59
N CYS A 64 -33.34 -9.94 14.33
CA CYS A 64 -33.42 -9.03 13.19
C CYS A 64 -33.03 -9.69 11.86
N ASP A 65 -33.78 -9.35 10.83
CA ASP A 65 -33.76 -9.97 9.49
C ASP A 65 -32.58 -9.54 8.61
N ARG A 66 -31.62 -8.78 9.18
CA ARG A 66 -30.43 -8.30 8.45
C ARG A 66 -29.46 -9.45 8.22
N LYS A 67 -28.75 -9.42 7.08
CA LYS A 67 -27.76 -10.42 6.75
C LYS A 67 -26.59 -10.32 7.72
N GLU A 68 -26.35 -11.38 8.48
CA GLU A 68 -25.21 -11.49 9.36
C GLU A 68 -23.93 -11.69 8.54
N LEU A 69 -22.91 -10.90 8.84
CA LEU A 69 -21.61 -10.97 8.20
C LEU A 69 -20.53 -11.26 9.24
N THR A 70 -19.52 -12.03 8.82
CA THR A 70 -18.22 -12.02 9.46
C THR A 70 -17.39 -10.84 8.97
N LEU A 71 -16.33 -10.48 9.69
CA LEU A 71 -15.43 -9.39 9.27
C LEU A 71 -14.79 -9.65 7.89
N PRO A 72 -14.30 -10.87 7.57
CA PRO A 72 -13.84 -11.18 6.21
C PRO A 72 -14.93 -11.01 5.14
N GLN A 73 -16.17 -11.41 5.42
CA GLN A 73 -17.27 -11.22 4.48
C GLN A 73 -17.59 -9.74 4.24
N LEU A 74 -17.41 -8.90 5.26
CA LEU A 74 -17.57 -7.45 5.14
C LEU A 74 -16.46 -6.82 4.30
N GLN A 75 -15.21 -7.24 4.48
CA GLN A 75 -14.08 -6.84 3.63
C GLN A 75 -14.33 -7.22 2.16
N ASP A 76 -14.80 -8.45 1.94
CA ASP A 76 -15.14 -8.96 0.62
C ASP A 76 -16.20 -8.10 -0.09
N LEU A 77 -17.22 -7.64 0.63
CA LEU A 77 -18.24 -6.73 0.09
C LEU A 77 -17.64 -5.36 -0.29
N VAL A 78 -16.72 -4.83 0.50
CA VAL A 78 -16.04 -3.56 0.21
C VAL A 78 -15.24 -3.66 -1.08
N VAL A 79 -14.48 -4.75 -1.25
CA VAL A 79 -13.71 -5.00 -2.47
C VAL A 79 -14.62 -5.05 -3.71
N LEU A 80 -15.72 -5.80 -3.62
CA LEU A 80 -16.69 -5.88 -4.73
C LEU A 80 -17.27 -4.50 -5.06
N LYS A 81 -17.63 -3.71 -4.04
CA LYS A 81 -18.19 -2.37 -4.23
C LYS A 81 -17.18 -1.39 -4.85
N ARG A 82 -15.91 -1.47 -4.45
CA ARG A 82 -14.84 -0.62 -4.98
C ARG A 82 -14.64 -0.86 -6.48
N GLY A 83 -14.78 -2.10 -6.93
CA GLY A 83 -14.70 -2.45 -8.34
C GLY A 83 -13.31 -2.23 -8.94
N ASP A 84 -12.26 -2.17 -8.13
CA ASP A 84 -10.90 -1.96 -8.61
C ASP A 84 -10.29 -3.30 -9.06
N VAL A 85 -9.84 -3.37 -10.32
CA VAL A 85 -9.14 -4.53 -10.87
C VAL A 85 -7.87 -4.89 -10.08
N LYS A 86 -7.27 -3.93 -9.37
CA LYS A 86 -6.10 -4.16 -8.52
C LYS A 86 -6.39 -5.04 -7.30
N ASP A 87 -7.65 -5.21 -6.94
CA ASP A 87 -8.05 -6.10 -5.85
C ASP A 87 -7.97 -7.58 -6.26
N ALA A 88 -7.76 -7.89 -7.55
CA ALA A 88 -7.59 -9.24 -8.07
C ALA A 88 -6.59 -10.06 -7.24
N THR A 89 -6.98 -11.28 -6.88
CA THR A 89 -6.13 -12.23 -6.15
C THR A 89 -5.57 -13.31 -7.05
N HIS A 90 -6.22 -13.57 -8.19
CA HIS A 90 -5.85 -14.58 -9.16
C HIS A 90 -5.97 -14.03 -10.57
N LYS A 91 -5.33 -14.70 -11.52
CA LYS A 91 -5.53 -14.47 -12.94
C LYS A 91 -5.60 -15.79 -13.67
N ASN A 92 -6.32 -15.83 -14.78
CA ASN A 92 -6.28 -16.99 -15.65
C ASN A 92 -4.92 -17.05 -16.36
N PHE A 93 -4.18 -18.15 -16.27
CA PHE A 93 -2.82 -18.23 -16.81
C PHE A 93 -2.79 -18.19 -18.35
N ARG A 94 -3.91 -18.51 -19.03
CA ARG A 94 -3.99 -18.51 -20.50
C ARG A 94 -4.39 -17.14 -21.05
N THR A 95 -5.39 -16.51 -20.44
CA THR A 95 -5.98 -15.26 -20.95
C THR A 95 -5.48 -14.02 -20.21
N ASN A 96 -4.79 -14.21 -19.08
CA ASN A 96 -4.38 -13.16 -18.14
C ASN A 96 -5.58 -12.35 -17.57
N THR A 97 -6.79 -12.90 -17.65
CA THR A 97 -8.01 -12.29 -17.12
C THR A 97 -7.94 -12.23 -15.59
N PRO A 98 -8.19 -11.07 -14.94
CA PRO A 98 -8.16 -10.95 -13.49
C PRO A 98 -9.38 -11.61 -12.82
N TYR A 99 -9.13 -12.25 -11.68
CA TYR A 99 -10.13 -12.89 -10.84
C TYR A 99 -9.94 -12.51 -9.37
N LEU A 100 -11.07 -12.34 -8.66
CA LEU A 100 -11.13 -12.20 -7.22
C LEU A 100 -11.71 -13.49 -6.65
N LYS A 101 -10.95 -14.17 -5.79
CA LYS A 101 -11.39 -15.33 -5.02
C LYS A 101 -11.90 -14.88 -3.65
N GLN A 102 -13.14 -15.19 -3.32
CA GLN A 102 -13.75 -14.97 -2.01
C GLN A 102 -14.16 -16.33 -1.42
N GLY A 103 -13.64 -16.68 -0.25
CA GLY A 103 -13.81 -18.02 0.32
C GLY A 103 -13.21 -19.16 -0.52
N GLU A 104 -13.69 -20.39 -0.31
CA GLU A 104 -13.11 -21.57 -0.96
C GLU A 104 -13.50 -21.72 -2.44
N ASN A 105 -14.76 -21.39 -2.78
CA ASN A 105 -15.37 -21.72 -4.08
C ASN A 105 -16.11 -20.55 -4.76
N GLU A 106 -15.99 -19.31 -4.28
CA GLU A 106 -16.58 -18.15 -4.95
C GLU A 106 -15.50 -17.36 -5.70
N TYR A 107 -15.75 -17.15 -6.99
CA TYR A 107 -14.82 -16.47 -7.89
C TYR A 107 -15.56 -15.40 -8.67
N TYR A 108 -14.97 -14.22 -8.76
CA TYR A 108 -15.48 -13.11 -9.57
C TYR A 108 -14.48 -12.82 -10.67
N MET A 109 -14.94 -12.84 -11.92
CA MET A 109 -14.17 -12.46 -13.08
C MET A 109 -14.31 -10.95 -13.30
N PHE A 110 -13.20 -10.27 -13.58
CA PHE A 110 -13.25 -8.85 -13.92
C PHE A 110 -13.64 -8.65 -15.39
N ASN A 111 -14.77 -7.99 -15.64
CA ASN A 111 -15.23 -7.62 -16.99
C ASN A 111 -15.79 -6.19 -16.98
N GLY A 112 -14.96 -5.22 -16.61
CA GLY A 112 -15.38 -3.85 -16.31
C GLY A 112 -15.93 -3.68 -14.89
N GLU A 113 -16.58 -4.72 -14.37
CA GLU A 113 -16.99 -4.89 -12.98
C GLU A 113 -16.70 -6.33 -12.53
N TRP A 114 -16.71 -6.57 -11.21
CA TRP A 114 -16.59 -7.92 -10.65
C TRP A 114 -17.88 -8.71 -10.87
N VAL A 115 -17.83 -9.76 -11.69
CA VAL A 115 -19.00 -10.60 -12.01
C VAL A 115 -18.75 -12.03 -11.53
N LEU A 116 -19.72 -12.60 -10.82
CA LEU A 116 -19.65 -13.99 -10.35
C LEU A 116 -19.39 -14.94 -11.52
N SER A 117 -18.39 -15.78 -11.38
CA SER A 117 -17.92 -16.73 -12.38
C SER A 117 -17.88 -18.14 -11.80
N ASN A 118 -18.17 -19.12 -12.64
CA ASN A 118 -17.89 -20.51 -12.31
C ASN A 118 -16.36 -20.70 -12.22
N CYS A 119 -15.91 -21.51 -11.25
CA CYS A 119 -14.50 -21.75 -10.96
C CYS A 119 -13.73 -22.18 -12.23
N PRO A 120 -12.79 -21.37 -12.74
CA PRO A 120 -11.91 -21.78 -13.82
C PRO A 120 -10.82 -22.70 -13.25
N ASN A 121 -10.63 -23.88 -13.84
CA ASN A 121 -9.54 -24.80 -13.46
C ASN A 121 -8.13 -24.23 -13.71
N ASP A 122 -8.03 -23.11 -14.42
CA ASP A 122 -6.81 -22.53 -14.97
C ASP A 122 -6.44 -21.19 -14.29
N LEU A 123 -6.65 -21.08 -12.98
CA LEU A 123 -6.26 -19.88 -12.19
C LEU A 123 -4.88 -20.04 -11.57
N GLU A 124 -4.06 -19.00 -11.69
CA GLU A 124 -2.83 -18.84 -10.92
C GLU A 124 -2.96 -17.63 -9.98
N PRO A 125 -2.42 -17.70 -8.75
CA PRO A 125 -2.39 -16.55 -7.85
C PRO A 125 -1.65 -15.38 -8.48
N ILE A 126 -2.21 -14.18 -8.35
CA ILE A 126 -1.44 -12.96 -8.61
C ILE A 126 -0.53 -12.78 -7.40
N ASN A 127 0.77 -12.94 -7.61
CA ASN A 127 1.75 -12.43 -6.68
C ASN A 127 1.63 -10.90 -6.68
N LYS A 128 0.78 -10.36 -5.79
CA LYS A 128 0.90 -8.96 -5.39
C LYS A 128 2.36 -8.80 -4.97
N PRO A 129 3.07 -7.76 -5.44
CA PRO A 129 4.42 -7.53 -4.95
C PRO A 129 4.33 -7.46 -3.43
N GLN A 130 4.84 -8.50 -2.75
CA GLN A 130 5.26 -8.33 -1.37
C GLN A 130 6.20 -7.15 -1.42
N ASP A 131 5.95 -6.17 -0.56
CA ASP A 131 6.84 -5.03 -0.37
C ASP A 131 8.28 -5.60 -0.33
N PRO A 132 9.17 -5.27 -1.30
CA PRO A 132 10.38 -6.04 -1.59
C PRO A 132 11.43 -6.09 -0.46
N ALA A 133 11.07 -5.67 0.76
CA ALA A 133 11.91 -5.62 1.94
C ALA A 133 11.54 -6.62 3.05
N LEU A 134 10.45 -7.38 2.94
CA LEU A 134 10.10 -8.36 3.99
C LEU A 134 10.99 -9.60 3.92
N ILE A 135 11.50 -10.01 5.07
CA ILE A 135 12.32 -11.21 5.25
C ILE A 135 11.57 -12.20 6.16
N SER A 136 11.83 -13.49 6.00
CA SER A 136 11.32 -14.51 6.91
C SER A 136 11.92 -14.36 8.32
N GLY A 137 11.25 -14.92 9.33
CA GLY A 137 11.80 -14.92 10.69
C GLY A 137 13.14 -15.66 10.81
N ALA A 138 13.39 -16.67 9.97
CA ALA A 138 14.68 -17.35 9.87
C ALA A 138 15.78 -16.42 9.31
N GLU A 139 15.49 -15.72 8.22
CA GLU A 139 16.40 -14.72 7.63
C GLU A 139 16.63 -13.53 8.56
N ALA A 140 15.61 -13.11 9.30
CA ALA A 140 15.70 -12.08 10.34
C ALA A 140 16.65 -12.50 11.47
N LEU A 141 16.58 -13.75 11.91
CA LEU A 141 17.48 -14.29 12.92
C LEU A 141 18.93 -14.34 12.42
N ASP A 142 19.14 -14.75 11.17
CA ASP A 142 20.47 -14.77 10.56
C ASP A 142 21.03 -13.36 10.32
N ALA A 143 20.17 -12.40 9.96
CA ALA A 143 20.53 -10.99 9.86
C ALA A 143 20.93 -10.40 11.22
N LEU A 144 20.22 -10.73 12.30
CA LEU A 144 20.58 -10.34 13.67
C LEU A 144 21.91 -10.96 14.10
N LYS A 145 22.18 -12.24 13.79
CA LYS A 145 23.48 -12.88 14.02
C LYS A 145 24.61 -12.16 13.26
N ALA A 146 24.32 -11.68 12.05
CA ALA A 146 25.23 -10.88 11.24
C ALA A 146 25.32 -9.40 11.67
N LYS A 147 24.71 -9.02 12.81
CA LYS A 147 24.66 -7.66 13.34
C LYS A 147 24.02 -6.63 12.40
N LYS A 148 23.10 -7.05 11.54
CA LYS A 148 22.27 -6.14 10.74
C LYS A 148 21.09 -5.64 11.56
N GLU A 149 20.64 -4.43 11.28
CA GLU A 149 19.44 -3.86 11.91
C GLU A 149 18.18 -4.49 11.29
N VAL A 150 17.38 -5.15 12.11
CA VAL A 150 16.13 -5.81 11.71
C VAL A 150 14.97 -5.15 12.46
N GLU A 151 13.89 -4.88 11.75
CA GLU A 151 12.64 -4.38 12.32
C GLU A 151 11.55 -5.45 12.20
N TYR A 152 10.59 -5.41 13.13
CA TYR A 152 9.40 -6.25 13.11
C TYR A 152 8.13 -5.41 13.23
N CYS A 153 7.03 -5.95 12.72
CA CYS A 153 5.68 -5.39 12.81
C CYS A 153 4.68 -6.54 13.01
N GLY A 154 3.64 -6.34 13.80
CA GLY A 154 2.67 -7.39 14.13
C GLY A 154 1.38 -6.83 14.74
N GLU A 155 0.50 -7.75 15.11
CA GLU A 155 -0.81 -7.44 15.68
C GLU A 155 -0.66 -6.61 16.97
N GLY A 156 -1.37 -5.48 17.06
CA GLY A 156 -1.27 -4.52 18.17
C GLY A 156 -0.23 -3.40 18.01
N LEU A 157 0.55 -3.37 16.93
CA LEU A 157 1.55 -2.32 16.68
C LEU A 157 1.08 -1.17 15.75
N ASN A 158 -0.20 -1.14 15.33
CA ASN A 158 -0.74 -0.10 14.43
C ASN A 158 0.17 0.19 13.22
N ASP A 159 0.69 -0.86 12.57
CA ASP A 159 1.65 -0.77 11.44
C ASP A 159 2.97 -0.03 11.75
N SER A 160 3.33 0.13 13.02
CA SER A 160 4.64 0.64 13.43
C SER A 160 5.71 -0.45 13.36
N TRP A 161 6.89 -0.06 12.88
CA TRP A 161 8.08 -0.91 12.82
C TRP A 161 8.95 -0.68 14.05
N LEU A 162 9.26 -1.75 14.79
CA LEU A 162 10.08 -1.70 15.99
C LEU A 162 11.35 -2.54 15.81
N SER A 163 12.40 -2.22 16.55
CA SER A 163 13.64 -3.01 16.53
C SER A 163 13.40 -4.44 17.01
N ALA A 164 13.82 -5.42 16.21
CA ALA A 164 13.71 -6.84 16.54
C ALA A 164 14.82 -7.35 17.47
N GLU A 165 15.78 -6.50 17.87
CA GLU A 165 16.94 -6.88 18.67
C GLU A 165 16.57 -7.47 20.04
N THR A 166 15.49 -6.98 20.66
CA THR A 166 15.00 -7.43 21.96
C THR A 166 13.84 -8.41 21.87
N LEU A 167 13.43 -8.78 20.64
CA LEU A 167 12.27 -9.63 20.43
C LEU A 167 12.61 -11.08 20.85
N PRO A 168 11.78 -11.73 21.68
CA PRO A 168 11.96 -13.15 22.01
C PRO A 168 12.04 -14.04 20.76
N VAL A 169 13.02 -14.95 20.74
CA VAL A 169 13.32 -15.84 19.59
C VAL A 169 12.09 -16.60 19.10
N VAL A 170 11.20 -16.99 20.01
CA VAL A 170 9.96 -17.70 19.67
C VAL A 170 9.10 -16.97 18.64
N TYR A 171 9.12 -15.63 18.62
CA TYR A 171 8.31 -14.84 17.70
C TYR A 171 8.86 -14.82 16.27
N PHE A 172 10.13 -15.14 16.06
CA PHE A 172 10.69 -15.35 14.71
C PHE A 172 10.26 -16.69 14.11
N LEU A 173 9.64 -17.57 14.90
CA LEU A 173 9.15 -18.87 14.46
C LEU A 173 7.63 -18.87 14.23
N THR A 174 6.96 -17.74 14.49
CA THR A 174 5.51 -17.58 14.34
C THR A 174 5.17 -16.68 13.16
N ASP A 175 4.05 -16.95 12.50
CA ASP A 175 3.54 -16.13 11.39
C ASP A 175 2.83 -14.84 11.86
N SER A 176 2.76 -14.60 13.18
CA SER A 176 2.13 -13.41 13.79
C SER A 176 2.93 -12.12 13.57
N PHE A 177 4.18 -12.21 13.09
CA PHE A 177 5.06 -11.06 12.91
C PHE A 177 5.66 -11.03 11.51
N ARG A 178 5.75 -9.83 10.96
CA ARG A 178 6.43 -9.49 9.72
C ARG A 178 7.79 -8.91 10.06
N PHE A 179 8.84 -9.30 9.34
CA PHE A 179 10.20 -8.81 9.56
C PHE A 179 10.73 -8.10 8.32
N ARG A 180 11.60 -7.11 8.50
CA ARG A 180 12.35 -6.47 7.42
C ARG A 180 13.74 -6.06 7.90
N LEU A 181 14.66 -5.85 6.97
CA LEU A 181 15.86 -5.06 7.28
C LEU A 181 15.45 -3.60 7.43
N LYS A 182 15.98 -2.92 8.45
CA LYS A 182 15.74 -1.49 8.63
C LYS A 182 16.21 -0.76 7.37
N PRO A 183 15.35 0.06 6.71
CA PRO A 183 15.77 0.81 5.53
C PRO A 183 16.98 1.66 5.87
N GLN A 184 18.13 1.34 5.28
CA GLN A 184 19.34 2.14 5.47
C GLN A 184 19.24 3.37 4.57
N THR A 185 19.04 4.52 5.18
CA THR A 185 19.29 5.79 4.50
C THR A 185 20.80 5.97 4.40
N ILE A 186 21.37 5.78 3.21
CA ILE A 186 22.77 6.13 2.95
C ILE A 186 22.86 7.65 2.97
N LYS A 187 23.59 8.23 3.94
CA LYS A 187 24.02 9.63 3.82
C LYS A 187 25.08 9.68 2.73
N LEU A 188 24.75 10.35 1.63
CA LEU A 188 25.64 10.50 0.49
C LEU A 188 26.07 11.96 0.39
N GLU A 189 27.37 12.23 0.58
CA GLU A 189 27.95 13.54 0.33
C GLU A 189 28.47 13.56 -1.11
N LEU A 190 27.87 14.40 -1.96
CA LEU A 190 28.27 14.55 -3.36
C LEU A 190 28.88 15.93 -3.56
N GLU A 191 30.08 15.96 -4.12
CA GLU A 191 30.66 17.18 -4.67
C GLU A 191 30.17 17.33 -6.11
N LEU A 192 29.13 18.14 -6.31
CA LEU A 192 28.59 18.47 -7.63
C LEU A 192 28.98 19.92 -8.01
N PRO A 193 29.36 20.18 -9.27
CA PRO A 193 29.53 21.53 -9.75
C PRO A 193 28.21 22.30 -9.61
N LYS A 194 28.30 23.52 -9.08
CA LYS A 194 27.13 24.37 -8.82
C LYS A 194 26.41 24.68 -10.14
N PRO A 195 25.10 24.40 -10.27
CA PRO A 195 24.32 24.84 -11.42
C PRO A 195 24.30 26.37 -11.53
N PHE A 196 24.07 26.88 -12.75
CA PHE A 196 23.93 28.31 -12.98
C PHE A 196 22.61 28.63 -13.68
N GLU A 197 22.18 29.89 -13.56
CA GLU A 197 21.02 30.42 -14.27
C GLU A 197 21.51 31.25 -15.47
N PRO A 198 21.18 30.89 -16.72
CA PRO A 198 21.57 31.69 -17.88
C PRO A 198 20.81 33.02 -17.95
N GLU A 199 21.54 34.12 -18.13
CA GLU A 199 20.98 35.48 -18.28
C GLU A 199 20.77 35.89 -19.75
N GLU A 200 21.43 35.18 -20.68
CA GLU A 200 21.34 35.40 -22.13
C GLU A 200 21.11 34.06 -22.85
N ASP A 201 20.54 34.13 -24.06
CA ASP A 201 20.33 32.96 -24.90
C ASP A 201 21.68 32.30 -25.21
N CYS A 202 21.83 31.03 -24.84
CA CYS A 202 23.13 30.36 -24.93
C CYS A 202 23.01 28.85 -25.04
N HIS A 203 24.12 28.20 -25.35
CA HIS A 203 24.20 26.75 -25.30
C HIS A 203 24.61 26.30 -23.91
N VAL A 204 23.83 25.40 -23.34
CA VAL A 204 24.02 24.83 -22.01
C VAL A 204 23.97 23.32 -22.05
N TYR A 205 24.30 22.68 -20.94
CA TYR A 205 24.16 21.26 -20.74
C TYR A 205 23.16 20.97 -19.62
N ILE A 206 22.26 20.02 -19.88
CA ILE A 206 21.22 19.57 -18.95
C ILE A 206 21.18 18.05 -18.91
N LEU A 207 20.70 17.51 -17.79
CA LEU A 207 20.45 16.06 -17.64
C LEU A 207 19.35 15.62 -18.62
N ASP A 208 19.54 14.44 -19.22
CA ASP A 208 18.62 13.84 -20.18
C ASP A 208 18.60 12.32 -19.97
N ASP A 209 17.48 11.82 -19.46
CA ASP A 209 17.23 10.40 -19.19
C ASP A 209 16.94 9.60 -20.48
N GLY A 210 16.67 10.26 -21.60
CA GLY A 210 16.53 9.67 -22.92
C GLY A 210 17.86 9.41 -23.63
N LYS A 211 19.00 9.85 -23.07
CA LYS A 211 20.33 9.67 -23.65
C LYS A 211 21.17 8.67 -22.88
N THR A 212 21.94 7.85 -23.60
CA THR A 212 22.83 6.85 -23.00
C THR A 212 23.95 7.47 -22.17
N ASP A 213 24.44 8.63 -22.59
CA ASP A 213 25.45 9.41 -21.87
C ASP A 213 24.86 10.21 -20.70
N GLY A 214 23.53 10.34 -20.60
CA GLY A 214 22.79 10.91 -19.47
C GLY A 214 22.63 12.43 -19.52
N TYR A 215 23.02 13.08 -20.61
CA TYR A 215 22.90 14.53 -20.77
C TYR A 215 22.72 14.94 -22.23
N ARG A 216 22.31 16.19 -22.45
CA ARG A 216 22.30 16.79 -23.78
C ARG A 216 22.80 18.22 -23.77
N ARG A 217 23.34 18.64 -24.91
CA ARG A 217 23.53 20.06 -25.21
C ARG A 217 22.19 20.66 -25.63
N TYR A 218 21.81 21.76 -25.00
CA TYR A 218 20.53 22.43 -25.18
C TYR A 218 20.75 23.90 -25.53
N SER A 219 19.96 24.43 -26.47
CA SER A 219 19.93 25.85 -26.78
C SER A 219 18.90 26.49 -25.87
N TYR A 220 19.37 27.15 -24.81
CA TYR A 220 18.55 27.80 -23.81
C TYR A 220 18.11 29.18 -24.27
N GLU A 221 16.82 29.45 -24.22
CA GLU A 221 16.21 30.74 -24.53
C GLU A 221 15.66 31.37 -23.26
N VAL A 222 16.21 32.50 -22.84
CA VAL A 222 15.91 33.14 -21.53
C VAL A 222 14.45 33.52 -21.39
N HIS A 223 13.77 33.82 -22.49
CA HIS A 223 12.34 34.14 -22.49
C HIS A 223 11.45 32.93 -22.74
N GLY A 224 11.92 31.95 -23.50
CA GLY A 224 11.17 30.74 -23.86
C GLY A 224 11.20 29.66 -22.79
N ASP A 225 12.34 29.50 -22.12
CA ASP A 225 12.59 28.48 -21.10
C ASP A 225 12.35 28.97 -19.67
N LYS A 226 11.93 30.23 -19.49
CA LYS A 226 11.64 30.83 -18.18
C LYS A 226 10.41 30.18 -17.57
N GLY A 227 10.63 29.16 -16.74
CA GLY A 227 9.57 28.36 -16.11
C GLY A 227 9.73 26.86 -16.29
N ASN A 228 10.68 26.42 -17.12
CA ASN A 228 11.03 25.01 -17.23
C ASN A 228 11.73 24.53 -15.96
N THR A 229 11.29 23.41 -15.41
CA THR A 229 11.87 22.77 -14.22
C THR A 229 13.06 21.90 -14.60
N PHE A 230 14.18 22.53 -14.95
CA PHE A 230 15.45 21.81 -15.08
C PHE A 230 15.99 21.44 -13.69
N ILE A 231 16.47 20.22 -13.52
CA ILE A 231 17.12 19.76 -12.27
C ILE A 231 18.39 20.58 -12.00
N GLY A 232 19.07 20.98 -13.07
CA GLY A 232 20.22 21.87 -13.06
C GLY A 232 20.66 22.19 -14.49
N ILE A 233 21.38 23.29 -14.65
CA ILE A 233 21.94 23.76 -15.91
C ILE A 233 23.44 24.00 -15.69
N TRP A 234 24.26 23.45 -16.57
CA TRP A 234 25.72 23.53 -16.50
C TRP A 234 26.29 24.16 -17.77
N ARG A 235 27.39 24.89 -17.60
CA ARG A 235 27.95 25.73 -18.66
C ARG A 235 28.83 24.90 -19.59
N THR A 236 29.51 23.89 -19.05
CA THR A 236 30.46 23.06 -19.80
C THR A 236 30.04 21.59 -19.84
N GLU A 237 30.59 20.86 -20.82
CA GLU A 237 30.34 19.42 -20.95
C GLU A 237 31.03 18.64 -19.81
N GLU A 238 32.15 19.15 -19.33
CA GLU A 238 32.93 18.57 -18.23
C GLU A 238 32.15 18.62 -16.91
N GLU A 239 31.46 19.73 -16.62
CA GLU A 239 30.64 19.89 -15.42
C GLU A 239 29.51 18.85 -15.39
N ILE A 240 28.76 18.70 -16.48
CA ILE A 240 27.65 17.74 -16.55
C ILE A 240 28.14 16.28 -16.52
N LYS A 241 29.31 15.99 -17.12
CA LYS A 241 29.92 14.65 -17.03
C LYS A 241 30.22 14.26 -15.59
N GLN A 242 30.76 15.17 -14.78
CA GLN A 242 31.00 14.93 -13.36
C GLN A 242 29.69 14.62 -12.62
N VAL A 243 28.62 15.38 -12.90
CA VAL A 243 27.31 15.16 -12.29
C VAL A 243 26.76 13.78 -12.65
N VAL A 244 26.77 13.41 -13.93
CA VAL A 244 26.27 12.10 -14.38
C VAL A 244 27.11 10.96 -13.79
N GLU A 245 28.43 11.12 -13.70
CA GLU A 245 29.29 10.11 -13.08
C GLU A 245 28.94 9.90 -11.61
N GLN A 246 28.74 10.99 -10.86
CA GLN A 246 28.32 10.93 -9.45
C GLN A 246 26.95 10.27 -9.31
N LEU A 247 25.95 10.64 -10.14
CA LEU A 247 24.62 10.03 -10.13
C LEU A 247 24.65 8.54 -10.48
N ARG A 248 25.55 8.11 -11.40
CA ARG A 248 25.73 6.69 -11.75
C ARG A 248 26.32 5.87 -10.60
N LYS A 249 27.20 6.45 -9.77
CA LYS A 249 27.73 5.79 -8.57
C LYS A 249 26.61 5.44 -7.58
N ILE A 250 25.57 6.26 -7.50
CA ILE A 250 24.39 6.01 -6.66
C ILE A 250 23.61 4.79 -7.16
N ARG A 251 23.39 4.69 -8.47
CA ARG A 251 22.61 3.58 -9.06
C ARG A 251 23.27 2.21 -8.88
N GLY A 252 24.61 2.16 -8.75
CA GLY A 252 25.36 0.93 -8.51
C GLY A 252 25.62 0.61 -7.03
N ALA A 253 25.26 1.52 -6.11
CA ALA A 253 25.36 1.31 -4.67
C ALA A 253 24.03 0.73 -4.16
N SER A 254 23.83 -0.58 -4.39
CA SER A 254 22.68 -1.35 -3.89
C SER A 254 23.19 -2.67 -3.32
#